data_AF-A0A2G5V7F4-F1
#
_entry.id   AF-A0A2G5V7F4-F1
#
_cell.length_a   1.000
_cell.length_b   1.000
_cell.length_c   1.000
_cell.angle_alpha   90.00
_cell.angle_beta   90.00
_cell.angle_gamma   90.00
#
_symmetry.space_group_name_H-M   'P 1'
#
loop_
_entity.id
_entity.type
_entity.pdbx_description
1 polymer ?
#
loop_
_entity_poly.entity_id
_entity_poly.type
_entity_poly.pdbx_seq_one_letter_code
_entity_poly.pdbx_strand_id
1 'polypeptide(L)'
;MNVLNICLLLSLIGFSHGTVYWMKHMDLVQVQTNLILFLHTHYDTALLRELLIPGNNIDRYLARHQKKIMSAQVQSAQESIGNVITEIVLVHDEGKEYHTKLHMIPSASSPTGYKIDKAVVCKNEECQEDYED
;
A
#
# COMPACT_ATOMS: atom_id res chain seq x y z
N MET A 1 18.64 6.21 -41.70
CA MET A 1 18.31 6.12 -40.25
C MET A 1 16.82 5.79 -40.19
N ASN A 2 16.48 4.51 -39.99
CA ASN A 2 15.13 4.01 -40.23
C ASN A 2 14.19 4.37 -39.07
N VAL A 3 12.97 4.79 -39.39
CA VAL A 3 11.88 5.14 -38.45
C VAL A 3 11.65 4.02 -37.40
N LEU A 4 11.88 2.77 -37.78
CA LEU A 4 11.81 1.59 -36.90
C LEU A 4 12.75 1.69 -35.69
N ASN A 5 13.98 2.21 -35.85
CA ASN A 5 14.94 2.34 -34.77
C ASN A 5 14.56 3.46 -33.78
N ILE A 6 13.84 4.49 -34.23
CA ILE A 6 13.35 5.57 -33.37
C ILE A 6 12.21 5.05 -32.49
N CYS A 7 11.26 4.29 -33.04
CA CYS A 7 10.19 3.66 -32.26
C CYS A 7 10.70 2.68 -31.21
N LEU A 8 11.75 1.91 -31.53
CA LEU A 8 12.36 0.93 -30.63
C LEU A 8 13.11 1.61 -29.46
N LEU A 9 13.74 2.76 -29.70
CA LEU A 9 14.35 3.56 -28.65
C LEU A 9 13.28 4.21 -27.73
N LEU A 10 12.17 4.69 -28.31
CA LEU A 10 11.09 5.30 -27.53
C LEU A 10 10.36 4.28 -26.63
N SER A 11 10.19 3.03 -27.07
CA SER A 11 9.59 1.99 -26.22
C SER A 11 10.49 1.60 -25.05
N LEU A 12 11.81 1.57 -25.24
CA LEU A 12 12.77 1.29 -24.16
C LEU A 12 12.82 2.39 -23.10
N ILE A 13 12.68 3.65 -23.51
CA ILE A 13 12.62 4.79 -22.58
C ILE A 13 11.28 4.80 -21.83
N GLY A 14 10.16 4.57 -22.50
CA GLY A 14 8.84 4.49 -21.86
C GLY A 14 8.74 3.36 -20.84
N PHE A 15 9.32 2.19 -21.15
CA PHE A 15 9.27 1.02 -20.26
C PHE A 15 10.15 1.18 -19.03
N SER A 16 11.31 1.84 -19.15
CA SER A 16 12.23 2.05 -18.01
C SER A 16 11.72 3.10 -17.02
N HIS A 17 11.04 4.16 -17.49
CA HIS A 17 10.40 5.12 -16.59
C HIS A 17 9.20 4.54 -15.86
N GLY A 18 8.43 3.67 -16.54
CA GLY A 18 7.36 2.91 -15.91
C GLY A 18 7.88 2.08 -14.74
N THR A 19 8.82 1.17 -14.98
CA THR A 19 9.32 0.24 -13.95
C THR A 19 9.96 0.94 -12.75
N VAL A 20 10.73 2.01 -12.97
CA VAL A 20 11.36 2.79 -11.88
C VAL A 20 10.31 3.52 -11.03
N TYR A 21 9.25 4.04 -11.64
CA TYR A 21 8.16 4.70 -10.92
C TYR A 21 7.34 3.71 -10.07
N TRP A 22 7.04 2.52 -10.60
CA TRP A 22 6.35 1.46 -9.86
C TRP A 22 7.18 0.96 -8.67
N MET A 23 8.48 0.75 -8.85
CA MET A 23 9.37 0.32 -7.76
C MET A 23 9.42 1.35 -6.63
N LYS A 24 9.46 2.65 -6.94
CA LYS A 24 9.47 3.72 -5.94
C LYS A 24 8.24 3.69 -5.03
N HIS A 25 7.06 3.46 -5.60
CA HIS A 25 5.82 3.39 -4.82
C HIS A 25 5.72 2.09 -4.03
N MET A 26 6.07 0.95 -4.61
CA MET A 26 6.11 -0.31 -3.86
C MET A 26 7.02 -0.23 -2.63
N ASP A 27 8.22 0.36 -2.76
CA ASP A 27 9.16 0.51 -1.65
C ASP A 27 8.61 1.44 -0.56
N LEU A 28 8.06 2.60 -0.95
CA LEU A 28 7.45 3.55 -0.01
C LEU A 28 6.33 2.89 0.80
N VAL A 29 5.49 2.15 0.10
CA VAL A 29 4.32 1.49 0.64
C VAL A 29 4.74 0.32 1.55
N GLN A 30 5.74 -0.46 1.16
CA GLN A 30 6.28 -1.53 1.99
C GLN A 30 6.92 -0.98 3.28
N VAL A 31 7.64 0.15 3.19
CA VAL A 31 8.18 0.85 4.36
C VAL A 31 7.06 1.30 5.28
N GLN A 32 5.99 1.88 4.74
CA GLN A 32 4.85 2.34 5.53
C GLN A 32 4.14 1.18 6.24
N THR A 33 3.87 0.09 5.52
CA THR A 33 3.25 -1.12 6.07
C THR A 33 4.12 -1.73 7.17
N ASN A 34 5.44 -1.85 6.96
CA ASN A 34 6.37 -2.35 7.97
C ASN A 34 6.42 -1.45 9.21
N LEU A 35 6.39 -0.12 9.02
CA LEU A 35 6.41 0.84 10.11
C LEU A 35 5.14 0.72 10.97
N ILE A 36 3.97 0.57 10.35
CA ILE A 36 2.69 0.36 11.05
C ILE A 36 2.75 -0.91 11.89
N LEU A 37 3.21 -2.02 11.31
CA LEU A 37 3.34 -3.29 12.04
C LEU A 37 4.34 -3.18 13.20
N PHE A 38 5.47 -2.51 12.98
CA PHE A 38 6.47 -2.28 14.02
C PHE A 38 5.89 -1.50 15.20
N LEU A 39 5.22 -0.38 14.93
CA LEU A 39 4.64 0.48 15.98
C LEU A 39 3.48 -0.19 16.71
N HIS A 40 2.66 -0.95 15.98
CA HIS A 40 1.61 -1.77 16.56
C HIS A 40 2.18 -2.81 17.53
N THR A 41 3.26 -3.49 17.14
CA THR A 41 3.92 -4.52 17.98
C THR A 41 4.59 -3.91 19.22
N HIS A 42 5.08 -2.67 19.13
CA HIS A 42 5.76 -1.97 20.23
C HIS A 42 4.84 -1.04 21.03
N TYR A 43 3.54 -1.03 20.74
CA TYR A 43 2.51 -0.22 21.42
C TYR A 43 2.75 1.31 21.38
N ASP A 44 3.43 1.81 20.35
CA ASP A 44 3.62 3.26 20.15
C ASP A 44 2.39 3.86 19.45
N THR A 45 1.39 4.17 20.26
CA THR A 45 0.11 4.73 19.78
C THR A 45 0.21 6.16 19.27
N ALA A 46 1.25 6.91 19.64
CA ALA A 46 1.40 8.30 19.21
C ALA A 46 1.82 8.34 17.74
N LEU A 47 2.89 7.63 17.39
CA LEU A 47 3.37 7.57 16.01
C LEU A 47 2.42 6.80 15.10
N LEU A 48 1.70 5.80 15.63
CA LEU A 48 0.68 5.07 14.86
C LEU A 48 -0.45 6.00 14.36
N ARG A 49 -0.83 7.00 15.15
CA ARG A 49 -1.83 8.03 14.75
C ARG A 49 -1.30 9.01 13.69
N GLU A 50 0.01 9.08 13.50
CA GLU A 50 0.63 9.82 12.40
C GLU A 50 0.59 9.03 11.08
N LEU A 51 0.36 7.73 11.13
CA LEU A 51 0.29 6.85 9.95
C LEU A 51 -1.13 6.41 9.60
N LEU A 52 -2.05 6.44 10.56
CA LEU A 52 -3.45 6.01 10.40
C LEU A 52 -4.41 7.15 10.68
N ILE A 53 -5.55 7.18 9.98
CA ILE A 53 -6.68 8.01 10.40
C ILE A 53 -7.39 7.37 11.59
N PRO A 54 -7.54 8.06 12.74
CA PRO A 54 -8.22 7.51 13.90
C PRO A 54 -9.65 7.05 13.59
N GLY A 55 -10.05 5.90 14.12
CA GLY A 55 -11.41 5.38 13.96
C GLY A 55 -11.70 4.73 12.61
N ASN A 56 -10.74 4.71 11.68
CA ASN A 56 -10.87 3.93 10.46
C ASN A 56 -10.90 2.42 10.77
N ASN A 57 -11.14 1.61 9.75
CA ASN A 57 -11.28 0.17 9.93
C ASN A 57 -9.97 -0.55 10.25
N ILE A 58 -8.82 -0.08 9.75
CA ILE A 58 -7.51 -0.64 10.11
C ILE A 58 -7.12 -0.34 11.56
N ASP A 59 -7.30 0.91 12.03
CA ASP A 59 -7.08 1.31 13.43
C ASP A 59 -7.91 0.43 14.39
N ARG A 60 -9.20 0.23 14.06
CA ARG A 60 -10.08 -0.68 14.81
C ARG A 60 -9.65 -2.14 14.72
N TYR A 61 -9.16 -2.60 13.57
CA TYR A 61 -8.69 -3.97 13.39
C TYR A 61 -7.44 -4.23 14.24
N LEU A 62 -6.43 -3.36 14.14
CA LEU A 62 -5.20 -3.41 14.92
C LEU A 62 -5.49 -3.38 16.42
N ALA A 63 -6.36 -2.46 16.87
CA ALA A 63 -6.77 -2.38 18.28
C ALA A 63 -7.35 -3.71 18.84
N ARG A 64 -7.99 -4.53 17.99
CA ARG A 64 -8.54 -5.85 18.35
C ARG A 64 -7.55 -7.00 18.21
N HIS A 65 -6.44 -6.82 17.48
CA HIS A 65 -5.48 -7.87 17.11
C HIS A 65 -4.05 -7.48 17.53
N GLN A 66 -3.85 -7.21 18.83
CA GLN A 66 -2.60 -6.65 19.37
C GLN A 66 -1.32 -7.48 19.15
N LYS A 67 -1.40 -8.77 18.79
CA LYS A 67 -0.21 -9.66 18.68
C LYS A 67 -0.22 -10.61 17.48
N LYS A 68 -1.16 -10.47 16.55
CA LYS A 68 -1.50 -11.57 15.65
C LYS A 68 -0.96 -11.43 14.22
N ILE A 69 -0.68 -10.20 13.77
CA ILE A 69 -0.12 -9.97 12.44
C ILE A 69 1.38 -10.29 12.46
N MET A 70 1.78 -11.33 11.73
CA MET A 70 3.16 -11.79 11.63
C MET A 70 3.94 -11.02 10.57
N SER A 71 3.32 -10.75 9.41
CA SER A 71 3.94 -10.01 8.32
C SER A 71 2.89 -9.45 7.36
N ALA A 72 3.31 -8.46 6.58
CA ALA A 72 2.53 -7.89 5.51
C ALA A 72 3.44 -7.58 4.31
N GLN A 73 3.08 -8.08 3.13
CA GLN A 73 3.86 -7.94 1.90
C GLN A 73 3.05 -7.21 0.84
N VAL A 74 3.60 -6.13 0.31
CA VAL A 74 2.98 -5.36 -0.77
C VAL A 74 3.08 -6.15 -2.07
N GLN A 75 1.94 -6.45 -2.67
CA GLN A 75 1.81 -7.15 -3.95
C GLN A 75 1.71 -6.17 -5.12
N SER A 76 1.00 -5.05 -4.90
CA SER A 76 0.88 -3.99 -5.89
C SER A 76 0.66 -2.63 -5.22
N ALA A 77 1.06 -1.57 -5.89
CA ALA A 77 0.82 -0.19 -5.49
C ALA A 77 0.58 0.66 -6.73
N GLN A 78 -0.51 1.41 -6.75
CA GLN A 78 -0.89 2.29 -7.85
C GLN A 78 -1.22 3.68 -7.32
N GLU A 79 -0.51 4.68 -7.82
CA GLU A 79 -0.86 6.08 -7.58
C GLU A 79 -1.96 6.51 -8.55
N SER A 80 -2.92 7.27 -8.02
CA SER A 80 -4.06 7.83 -8.73
C SER A 80 -4.09 9.35 -8.55
N ILE A 81 -5.04 10.02 -9.22
CA ILE A 81 -5.15 11.48 -9.24
C ILE A 81 -5.24 12.01 -7.79
N GLY A 82 -4.45 13.05 -7.50
CA GLY A 82 -4.37 13.64 -6.16
C GLY A 82 -3.32 12.98 -5.25
N ASN A 83 -2.36 12.24 -5.83
CA ASN A 83 -1.32 11.49 -5.14
C ASN A 83 -1.92 10.50 -4.14
N VAL A 84 -3.00 9.84 -4.53
CA VAL A 84 -3.67 8.83 -3.70
C VAL A 84 -3.12 7.48 -4.12
N ILE A 85 -2.56 6.73 -3.17
CA ILE A 85 -1.97 5.42 -3.46
C ILE A 85 -2.96 4.34 -3.02
N THR A 86 -3.34 3.48 -3.96
CA THR A 86 -4.07 2.25 -3.67
C THR A 86 -3.08 1.09 -3.74
N GLU A 87 -3.05 0.27 -2.71
CA GLU A 87 -2.14 -0.87 -2.61
C GLU A 87 -2.90 -2.16 -2.28
N ILE A 88 -2.34 -3.28 -2.72
CA ILE A 88 -2.79 -4.61 -2.32
C ILE A 88 -1.66 -5.22 -1.48
N VAL A 89 -2.01 -5.64 -0.27
CA VAL A 89 -1.10 -6.21 0.71
C VAL A 89 -1.55 -7.61 1.08
N LEU A 90 -0.63 -8.56 0.99
CA LEU A 90 -0.81 -9.89 1.53
C LEU A 90 -0.46 -9.90 3.02
N VAL A 91 -1.44 -10.12 3.86
CA VAL A 91 -1.29 -10.14 5.32
C VAL A 91 -1.24 -11.58 5.81
N HIS A 92 -0.23 -11.89 6.62
CA HIS A 92 -0.11 -13.17 7.32
C HIS A 92 -0.41 -12.97 8.80
N ASP A 93 -1.51 -13.57 9.27
CA ASP A 93 -2.05 -13.46 10.62
C ASP A 93 -2.25 -14.87 11.18
N GLU A 94 -1.48 -15.28 12.20
CA GLU A 94 -1.41 -16.63 12.80
C GLU A 94 -2.28 -17.73 12.14
N GLY A 95 -1.78 -18.31 11.04
CA GLY A 95 -2.43 -19.43 10.34
C GLY A 95 -3.49 -19.03 9.30
N LYS A 96 -3.65 -17.74 9.03
CA LYS A 96 -4.47 -17.19 7.95
C LYS A 96 -3.65 -16.24 7.09
N GLU A 97 -3.94 -16.31 5.81
CA GLU A 97 -3.38 -15.42 4.80
C GLU A 97 -4.54 -14.79 4.05
N TYR A 98 -4.51 -13.47 3.89
CA TYR A 98 -5.56 -12.75 3.17
C TYR A 98 -5.02 -11.48 2.53
N HIS A 99 -5.63 -11.12 1.40
CA HIS A 99 -5.33 -9.90 0.70
C HIS A 99 -6.12 -8.73 1.30
N THR A 100 -5.48 -7.58 1.42
CA THR A 100 -6.08 -6.35 1.92
C THR A 100 -5.74 -5.21 0.96
N LYS A 101 -6.76 -4.50 0.50
CA LYS A 101 -6.62 -3.26 -0.27
C LYS A 101 -6.48 -2.09 0.70
N LEU A 102 -5.37 -1.38 0.69
CA LEU A 102 -5.18 -0.16 1.48
C LEU A 102 -5.28 1.06 0.58
N HIS A 103 -5.78 2.14 1.15
CA HIS A 103 -5.89 3.45 0.51
C HIS A 103 -5.08 4.43 1.35
N MET A 104 -4.18 5.14 0.67
CA MET A 104 -3.26 6.08 1.28
C MET A 104 -3.45 7.46 0.68
N ILE A 105 -3.54 8.45 1.56
CA ILE A 105 -3.71 9.85 1.19
C ILE A 105 -2.49 10.67 1.65
N PRO A 106 -2.12 11.73 0.92
CA PRO A 106 -1.03 12.61 1.34
C PRO A 106 -1.30 13.21 2.72
N SER A 107 -0.26 13.28 3.56
CA SER A 107 -0.32 13.87 4.89
C SER A 107 1.01 14.47 5.30
N ALA A 108 1.02 15.78 5.56
CA ALA A 108 2.18 16.48 6.09
C ALA A 108 2.55 16.06 7.53
N SER A 109 1.60 15.45 8.26
CA SER A 109 1.82 14.95 9.61
C SER A 109 2.40 13.54 9.67
N SER A 110 2.53 12.87 8.51
CA SER A 110 3.08 11.51 8.47
C SER A 110 4.58 11.54 8.17
N PRO A 111 5.40 10.73 8.85
CA PRO A 111 6.84 10.63 8.55
C PRO A 111 7.12 10.10 7.13
N THR A 112 6.18 9.38 6.51
CA THR A 112 6.29 8.90 5.12
C THR A 112 5.67 9.85 4.10
N GLY A 113 5.01 10.92 4.56
CA GLY A 113 4.21 11.80 3.72
C GLY A 113 2.81 11.28 3.39
N TYR A 114 2.41 10.10 3.90
CA TYR A 114 1.12 9.47 3.63
C TYR A 114 0.45 8.89 4.87
N LYS A 115 -0.88 8.87 4.89
CA LYS A 115 -1.69 8.18 5.91
C LYS A 115 -2.59 7.15 5.26
N ILE A 116 -2.80 6.02 5.93
CA ILE A 116 -3.85 5.08 5.55
C ILE A 116 -5.18 5.59 6.07
N ASP A 117 -6.12 5.86 5.17
CA ASP A 117 -7.48 6.28 5.52
C ASP A 117 -8.48 5.13 5.46
N LYS A 118 -8.25 4.11 4.61
CA LYS A 118 -9.15 2.95 4.44
C LYS A 118 -8.37 1.67 4.18
N ALA A 119 -8.87 0.55 4.72
CA ALA A 119 -8.33 -0.79 4.49
C ALA A 119 -9.44 -1.81 4.28
N VAL A 120 -9.49 -2.54 3.17
CA VAL A 120 -10.57 -3.50 2.88
C VAL A 120 -9.97 -4.89 2.69
N VAL A 121 -10.42 -5.86 3.50
CA VAL A 121 -10.06 -7.27 3.29
C VAL A 121 -10.76 -7.76 2.02
N CYS A 122 -9.99 -8.32 1.10
CA CYS A 122 -10.45 -8.73 -0.21
C CYS A 122 -10.94 -10.18 -0.22
N LYS A 123 -11.87 -10.50 -1.12
CA LYS A 123 -12.33 -11.88 -1.36
C LYS A 123 -11.34 -12.68 -2.22
N ASN A 124 -10.55 -12.00 -3.04
CA ASN A 124 -9.59 -12.56 -4.00
C ASN A 124 -8.29 -11.71 -4.05
N GLU A 125 -7.30 -12.21 -4.78
CA GLU A 125 -5.96 -11.60 -4.89
C GLU A 125 -5.98 -10.25 -5.61
N GLU A 126 -6.86 -10.10 -6.61
CA GLU A 126 -6.94 -8.90 -7.43
C GLU A 126 -7.70 -7.75 -6.74
N CYS A 127 -8.34 -8.01 -5.60
CA CYS A 127 -9.14 -7.02 -4.86
C CYS A 127 -10.08 -6.21 -5.78
N GLN A 128 -10.67 -6.87 -6.79
CA GLN A 128 -11.60 -6.22 -7.71
C GLN A 128 -12.82 -5.75 -6.93
N GLU A 129 -13.23 -4.51 -7.16
CA GLU A 129 -14.53 -4.03 -6.71
C GLU A 129 -15.55 -4.70 -7.64
N ASP A 130 -16.32 -5.66 -7.09
CA ASP A 130 -17.50 -6.18 -7.75
C ASP A 130 -18.41 -4.95 -8.01
N TYR A 131 -18.39 -4.40 -9.23
CA TYR A 131 -19.43 -3.46 -9.65
C TYR A 131 -20.71 -4.29 -9.74
N GLU A 132 -21.52 -4.29 -8.68
CA GLU A 132 -22.91 -4.75 -8.74
C GLU A 132 -23.67 -3.74 -9.63
N ASP A 133 -23.97 -4.16 -10.86
CA ASP A 133 -25.01 -3.58 -11.72
C ASP A 133 -26.41 -3.96 -11.19
#